data_AF-A0A182UD46-F1
#
_entry.id   AF-A0A182UD46-F1
#
_cell.length_a   1.000
_cell.length_b   1.000
_cell.length_c   1.000
_cell.angle_alpha   90.00
_cell.angle_beta   90.00
_cell.angle_gamma   90.00
#
_symmetry.space_group_name_H-M   'P 1'
#
loop_
_entity.id
_entity.type
_entity.pdbx_description
1 polymer ?
#
loop_
_entity_poly.entity_id
_entity_poly.type
_entity_poly.pdbx_seq_one_letter_code
_entity_poly.pdbx_strand_id
1 'polypeptide(L)'
;MSPKRAFYRTGDAICDEVLGLLEKFANETLAKQDHFRVGVSGGSLADILCEGMSDLRSDFSKWQIFFCDERVVPVTDKESTWGIFKRDLLANCDNIPESVFFPVNASLDVNEAAADYERKIRKAFGLENPEEVPSFDLLILGIGPDGHTASLFPGHPLLGEKKKLIAPIENSPKPPPKRVTMTLPLINNAKVCLFGAQGRGKAEMLKRIVADRDSSLPATLVDPSKGELIFVACDEAASLIEGDPFPRS
;
A
#
# COMPACT_ATOMS: atom_id res chain seq x y z
N MET A 1 -6.91 -20.92 -6.06
CA MET A 1 -7.45 -20.84 -4.69
C MET A 1 -7.79 -19.38 -4.46
N SER A 2 -8.89 -19.08 -3.76
CA SER A 2 -9.21 -17.70 -3.36
C SER A 2 -8.24 -17.24 -2.28
N PRO A 3 -7.90 -15.93 -2.19
CA PRO A 3 -7.06 -15.44 -1.11
C PRO A 3 -7.67 -15.75 0.25
N LYS A 4 -6.83 -15.92 1.25
CA LYS A 4 -7.28 -15.83 2.64
C LYS A 4 -7.75 -14.39 2.88
N ARG A 5 -8.93 -14.20 3.44
CA ARG A 5 -9.47 -12.87 3.73
C ARG A 5 -9.73 -12.72 5.22
N ALA A 6 -9.42 -11.55 5.76
CA ALA A 6 -9.67 -11.21 7.15
C ALA A 6 -10.20 -9.78 7.28
N PHE A 7 -11.07 -9.56 8.26
CA PHE A 7 -11.64 -8.24 8.58
C PHE A 7 -11.52 -7.99 10.09
N TYR A 8 -10.70 -7.01 10.46
CA TYR A 8 -10.44 -6.62 11.85
C TYR A 8 -11.22 -5.35 12.18
N ARG A 9 -11.99 -5.38 13.28
CA ARG A 9 -12.66 -4.22 13.87
C ARG A 9 -11.90 -3.78 15.11
N THR A 10 -11.59 -2.49 15.20
CA THR A 10 -10.56 -1.96 16.13
C THR A 10 -11.09 -0.97 17.17
N GLY A 11 -12.42 -0.76 17.24
CA GLY A 11 -12.98 0.30 18.08
C GLY A 11 -12.81 1.66 17.42
N ASP A 12 -12.25 2.64 18.12
CA ASP A 12 -12.22 4.05 17.66
C ASP A 12 -11.16 4.34 16.58
N ALA A 13 -10.01 3.66 16.59
CA ALA A 13 -8.89 3.94 15.71
C ALA A 13 -8.21 2.66 15.21
N ILE A 14 -7.61 2.73 14.02
CA ILE A 14 -6.96 1.57 13.39
C ILE A 14 -5.45 1.46 13.70
N CYS A 15 -4.87 2.50 14.33
CA CYS A 15 -3.41 2.69 14.47
C CYS A 15 -2.73 1.46 15.08
N ASP A 16 -3.15 1.04 16.28
CA ASP A 16 -2.54 -0.06 17.03
C ASP A 16 -2.60 -1.39 16.27
N GLU A 17 -3.72 -1.69 15.60
CA GLU A 17 -3.88 -2.93 14.84
C GLU A 17 -3.05 -2.91 13.55
N VAL A 18 -3.00 -1.77 12.84
CA VAL A 18 -2.15 -1.63 11.64
C VAL A 18 -0.67 -1.77 11.99
N LEU A 19 -0.22 -1.10 13.05
CA LEU A 19 1.16 -1.17 13.54
C LEU A 19 1.51 -2.54 14.10
N GLY A 20 0.60 -3.17 14.84
CA GLY A 20 0.77 -4.53 15.37
C GLY A 20 0.87 -5.58 14.26
N LEU A 21 0.04 -5.48 13.22
CA LEU A 21 0.13 -6.35 12.04
C LEU A 21 1.43 -6.09 11.26
N LEU A 22 1.84 -4.84 11.11
CA LEU A 22 3.11 -4.48 10.47
C LEU A 22 4.30 -5.09 11.22
N GLU A 23 4.39 -4.93 12.54
CA GLU A 23 5.44 -5.53 13.37
C GLU A 23 5.43 -7.06 13.26
N LYS A 24 4.24 -7.66 13.36
CA LYS A 24 4.07 -9.12 13.23
C LYS A 24 4.61 -9.62 11.90
N PHE A 25 4.16 -9.05 10.78
CA PHE A 25 4.59 -9.50 9.45
C PHE A 25 6.06 -9.24 9.20
N ALA A 26 6.61 -8.12 9.71
CA ALA A 26 8.03 -7.85 9.64
C ALA A 26 8.83 -8.95 10.35
N ASN A 27 8.52 -9.22 11.61
CA ASN A 27 9.27 -10.18 12.44
C ASN A 27 9.10 -11.63 11.96
N GLU A 28 7.89 -12.03 11.56
CA GLU A 28 7.66 -13.37 10.97
C GLU A 28 8.41 -13.57 9.65
N THR A 29 8.58 -12.49 8.87
CA THR A 29 9.34 -12.51 7.62
C THR A 29 10.83 -12.58 7.89
N LEU A 30 11.35 -11.72 8.77
CA LEU A 30 12.78 -11.65 9.11
C LEU A 30 13.28 -12.93 9.83
N ALA A 31 12.38 -13.72 10.41
CA ALA A 31 12.71 -15.05 10.90
C ALA A 31 12.97 -16.10 9.80
N LYS A 32 12.61 -15.81 8.54
CA LYS A 32 12.64 -16.77 7.40
C LYS A 32 13.46 -16.30 6.21
N GLN A 33 13.68 -14.99 6.07
CA GLN A 33 14.44 -14.39 4.97
C GLN A 33 15.15 -13.11 5.45
N ASP A 34 16.19 -12.69 4.72
CA ASP A 34 17.06 -11.59 5.14
C ASP A 34 16.42 -10.21 5.14
N HIS A 35 15.38 -9.99 4.32
CA HIS A 35 14.75 -8.70 4.15
C HIS A 35 13.23 -8.78 4.30
N PHE A 36 12.65 -7.78 4.96
CA PHE A 36 11.21 -7.54 4.95
C PHE A 36 10.89 -6.43 3.95
N ARG A 37 10.15 -6.77 2.90
CA ARG A 37 9.85 -5.88 1.77
C ARG A 37 8.40 -5.42 1.86
N VAL A 38 8.21 -4.15 2.20
CA VAL A 38 6.89 -3.55 2.43
C VAL A 38 6.64 -2.42 1.44
N GLY A 39 5.42 -2.37 0.89
CA GLY A 39 4.91 -1.22 0.14
C GLY A 39 3.96 -0.40 1.01
N VAL A 40 4.12 0.92 1.04
CA VAL A 40 3.28 1.84 1.82
C VAL A 40 2.59 2.87 0.91
N SER A 41 1.39 3.28 1.29
CA SER A 41 0.63 4.35 0.64
C SER A 41 0.71 5.66 1.43
N GLY A 42 0.45 6.78 0.75
CA GLY A 42 0.31 8.09 1.39
C GLY A 42 -1.02 8.29 2.11
N GLY A 43 -1.35 9.55 2.38
CA GLY A 43 -2.57 9.94 3.11
C GLY A 43 -2.52 9.54 4.58
N SER A 44 -3.68 9.35 5.20
CA SER A 44 -3.77 9.07 6.65
C SER A 44 -3.05 7.80 7.11
N LEU A 45 -2.73 6.87 6.21
CA LEU A 45 -1.91 5.71 6.53
C LEU A 45 -0.44 6.08 6.70
N ALA A 46 0.09 7.03 5.92
CA ALA A 46 1.44 7.55 6.13
C ALA A 46 1.54 8.27 7.48
N ASP A 47 0.50 9.01 7.88
CA ASP A 47 0.44 9.67 9.19
C ASP A 47 0.54 8.63 10.33
N ILE A 48 -0.31 7.59 10.30
CA ILE A 48 -0.27 6.46 11.26
C ILE A 48 1.12 5.82 11.33
N LEU A 49 1.74 5.56 10.19
CA LEU A 49 3.07 4.94 10.12
C LEU A 49 4.15 5.89 10.64
N CYS A 50 4.09 7.19 10.33
CA CYS A 50 5.07 8.15 10.83
C CYS A 50 4.97 8.34 12.35
N GLU A 51 3.76 8.27 12.91
CA GLU A 51 3.52 8.43 14.35
C GLU A 51 3.99 7.23 15.19
N GLY A 52 3.90 6.00 14.68
CA GLY A 52 4.14 4.81 15.50
C GLY A 52 5.16 3.80 14.99
N MET A 53 5.67 3.92 13.75
CA MET A 53 6.61 2.93 13.22
C MET A 53 7.93 2.92 13.99
N SER A 54 8.38 4.03 14.56
CA SER A 54 9.63 4.09 15.35
C SER A 54 9.61 3.21 16.60
N ASP A 55 8.41 2.93 17.13
CA ASP A 55 8.20 2.20 18.38
C ASP A 55 8.12 0.68 18.18
N LEU A 56 8.07 0.21 16.93
CA LEU A 56 8.02 -1.21 16.64
C LEU A 56 9.32 -1.92 17.03
N ARG A 57 9.18 -3.11 17.60
CA ARG A 57 10.27 -4.01 17.97
C ARG A 57 10.65 -4.86 16.77
N SER A 58 11.37 -4.27 15.82
CA SER A 58 11.87 -4.95 14.63
C SER A 58 13.28 -4.49 14.25
N ASP A 59 13.99 -5.30 13.46
CA ASP A 59 15.31 -4.95 12.94
C ASP A 59 15.17 -4.12 11.66
N PHE A 60 15.02 -2.80 11.80
CA PHE A 60 14.83 -1.88 10.68
C PHE A 60 15.96 -1.91 9.66
N SER A 61 17.19 -2.31 10.03
CA SER A 61 18.31 -2.41 9.09
C SER A 61 18.06 -3.41 7.96
N LYS A 62 17.11 -4.34 8.17
CA LYS A 62 16.72 -5.37 7.20
C LYS A 62 15.44 -5.03 6.44
N TRP A 63 14.81 -3.91 6.73
CA TRP A 63 13.61 -3.49 6.02
C TRP A 63 13.98 -2.95 4.63
N GLN A 64 13.04 -3.08 3.70
CA GLN A 64 13.06 -2.41 2.40
C GLN A 64 11.66 -1.83 2.16
N ILE A 65 11.55 -0.51 2.29
CA ILE A 65 10.29 0.23 2.25
C ILE A 65 10.13 0.88 0.88
N PHE A 66 9.04 0.53 0.21
CA PHE A 66 8.66 1.01 -1.11
C PHE A 66 7.34 1.76 -1.03
N PHE A 67 7.00 2.52 -2.06
CA PHE A 67 5.76 3.27 -2.19
C PHE A 67 4.82 2.59 -3.19
N CYS A 68 3.59 2.30 -2.77
CA CYS A 68 2.53 1.73 -3.61
C CYS A 68 2.15 2.70 -4.75
N ASP A 69 2.23 3.99 -4.49
CA ASP A 69 2.15 5.07 -5.46
C ASP A 69 2.87 6.31 -4.95
N GLU A 70 3.24 7.19 -5.87
CA GLU A 70 3.83 8.48 -5.57
C GLU A 70 3.33 9.54 -6.55
N ARG A 71 3.17 10.76 -6.03
CA ARG A 71 2.85 11.95 -6.81
C ARG A 71 4.18 12.49 -7.32
N VAL A 72 4.29 12.71 -8.63
CA VAL A 72 5.53 13.21 -9.25
C VAL A 72 5.60 14.73 -9.03
N VAL A 73 5.98 15.10 -7.82
CA VAL A 73 6.17 16.47 -7.32
C VAL A 73 7.48 16.53 -6.52
N PRO A 74 8.04 17.74 -6.26
CA PRO A 74 9.22 17.86 -5.40
C PRO A 74 9.01 17.21 -4.03
N VAL A 75 10.06 16.65 -3.44
CA VAL A 75 10.00 15.99 -2.11
C VAL A 75 9.56 16.94 -0.97
N THR A 76 9.72 18.25 -1.16
CA THR A 76 9.25 19.27 -0.21
C THR A 76 7.76 19.60 -0.36
N ASP A 77 7.11 19.10 -1.41
CA ASP A 77 5.68 19.26 -1.60
C ASP A 77 4.92 18.39 -0.59
N LYS A 78 3.84 18.95 -0.03
CA LYS A 78 2.97 18.26 0.93
C LYS A 78 2.29 17.01 0.34
N GLU A 79 2.17 16.94 -0.99
CA GLU A 79 1.56 15.82 -1.70
C GLU A 79 2.54 14.67 -1.98
N SER A 80 3.85 14.84 -1.70
CA SER A 80 4.84 13.76 -1.81
C SER A 80 4.71 12.79 -0.65
N THR A 81 4.40 11.52 -0.94
CA THR A 81 4.38 10.47 0.08
C THR A 81 5.77 10.31 0.69
N TRP A 82 6.82 10.26 -0.12
CA TRP A 82 8.20 10.24 0.37
C TRP A 82 8.53 11.47 1.24
N GLY A 83 8.07 12.65 0.83
CA GLY A 83 8.20 13.89 1.59
C GLY A 83 7.60 13.81 2.99
N ILE A 84 6.45 13.14 3.15
CA ILE A 84 5.82 12.86 4.45
C ILE A 84 6.77 12.01 5.32
N PHE A 85 7.24 10.86 4.84
CA PHE A 85 8.16 10.01 5.62
C PHE A 85 9.49 10.70 5.95
N LYS A 86 10.05 11.52 5.04
CA LYS A 86 11.27 12.30 5.35
C LYS A 86 11.05 13.28 6.50
N ARG A 87 9.94 14.02 6.45
CA ARG A 87 9.67 15.13 7.36
C ARG A 87 9.12 14.68 8.71
N ASP A 88 8.22 13.71 8.69
CA ASP A 88 7.38 13.41 9.85
C ASP A 88 7.91 12.18 10.61
N LEU A 89 8.59 11.24 9.92
CA LEU A 89 9.26 10.11 10.56
C LEU A 89 10.77 10.35 10.69
N LEU A 90 11.51 10.42 9.58
CA LEU A 90 12.98 10.39 9.60
C LEU A 90 13.62 11.62 10.26
N ALA A 91 12.95 12.77 10.25
CA ALA A 91 13.45 13.96 10.94
C ALA A 91 13.38 13.84 12.47
N ASN A 92 12.58 12.91 12.99
CA ASN A 92 12.30 12.75 14.42
C ASN A 92 12.84 11.42 14.98
N CYS A 93 13.56 10.62 14.17
CA CYS A 93 13.77 9.21 14.45
C CYS A 93 15.09 8.67 13.87
N ASP A 94 16.00 8.21 14.72
CA ASP A 94 17.34 7.72 14.31
C ASP A 94 17.44 6.20 14.14
N ASN A 95 16.49 5.40 14.65
CA ASN A 95 16.57 3.93 14.59
C ASN A 95 16.12 3.34 13.25
N ILE A 96 15.58 4.15 12.34
CA ILE A 96 15.15 3.74 10.99
C ILE A 96 16.09 4.40 9.97
N PRO A 97 17.01 3.65 9.33
CA PRO A 97 17.95 4.25 8.39
C PRO A 97 17.25 4.73 7.12
N GLU A 98 17.52 5.96 6.65
CA GLU A 98 16.99 6.46 5.36
C GLU A 98 17.27 5.50 4.19
N SER A 99 18.39 4.78 4.23
CA SER A 99 18.79 3.82 3.19
C SER A 99 17.83 2.65 2.97
N VAL A 100 16.90 2.41 3.90
CA VAL A 100 15.89 1.35 3.76
C VAL A 100 14.70 1.79 2.92
N PHE A 101 14.59 3.08 2.59
CA PHE A 101 13.54 3.63 1.73
C PHE A 101 13.96 3.64 0.26
N PHE A 102 13.04 3.23 -0.60
CA PHE A 102 13.20 3.19 -2.05
C PHE A 102 12.18 4.14 -2.68
N PRO A 103 12.42 5.46 -2.70
CA PRO A 103 11.47 6.43 -3.24
C PRO A 103 11.39 6.41 -4.76
N VAL A 104 10.26 6.82 -5.33
CA VAL A 104 10.15 7.14 -6.76
C VAL A 104 11.01 8.37 -7.05
N ASN A 105 11.76 8.36 -8.16
CA ASN A 105 12.55 9.53 -8.54
C ASN A 105 11.66 10.59 -9.20
N ALA A 106 11.14 11.52 -8.39
CA ALA A 106 10.25 12.58 -8.86
C ALA A 106 10.93 13.71 -9.65
N SER A 107 12.26 13.66 -9.84
CA SER A 107 12.96 14.62 -10.71
C SER A 107 12.93 14.24 -12.20
N LEU A 108 12.50 13.01 -12.52
CA LEU A 108 12.37 12.51 -13.89
C LEU A 108 10.98 12.81 -14.46
N ASP A 109 10.81 12.71 -15.78
CA ASP A 109 9.46 12.64 -16.34
C ASP A 109 8.73 11.39 -15.80
N VAL A 110 7.41 11.45 -15.69
CA VAL A 110 6.60 10.39 -15.08
C VAL A 110 6.80 9.02 -15.75
N ASN A 111 7.00 8.97 -17.06
CA ASN A 111 7.28 7.71 -17.77
C ASN A 111 8.66 7.13 -17.39
N GLU A 112 9.66 7.99 -17.32
CA GLU A 112 11.02 7.63 -16.92
C GLU A 112 11.09 7.26 -15.43
N ALA A 113 10.34 7.97 -14.59
CA ALA A 113 10.21 7.70 -13.16
C ALA A 113 9.57 6.34 -12.91
N ALA A 114 8.53 5.97 -13.65
CA ALA A 114 7.91 4.65 -13.57
C ALA A 114 8.89 3.54 -13.97
N ALA A 115 9.62 3.72 -15.09
CA ALA A 115 10.62 2.76 -15.55
C ALA A 115 11.80 2.64 -14.58
N ASP A 116 12.27 3.76 -14.02
CA ASP A 116 13.30 3.78 -12.98
C ASP A 116 12.87 3.02 -11.73
N TYR A 117 11.62 3.26 -11.30
CA TYR A 117 11.08 2.65 -10.12
C TYR A 117 10.91 1.13 -10.28
N GLU A 118 10.45 0.66 -11.44
CA GLU A 118 10.39 -0.78 -11.73
C GLU A 118 11.79 -1.43 -11.69
N ARG A 119 12.81 -0.81 -12.31
CA ARG A 119 14.20 -1.30 -12.24
C ARG A 119 14.71 -1.36 -10.81
N LYS A 120 14.41 -0.34 -10.00
CA LYS A 120 14.79 -0.26 -8.59
C LYS A 120 14.17 -1.40 -7.77
N ILE A 121 12.88 -1.66 -7.95
CA ILE A 121 12.19 -2.78 -7.32
C ILE A 121 12.83 -4.10 -7.76
N ARG A 122 12.94 -4.36 -9.07
CA ARG A 122 13.54 -5.62 -9.58
C ARG A 122 14.93 -5.88 -9.02
N LYS A 123 15.78 -4.86 -8.97
CA LYS A 123 17.12 -4.95 -8.39
C LYS A 123 17.09 -5.32 -6.91
N ALA A 124 16.22 -4.72 -6.11
CA ALA A 124 16.10 -5.01 -4.67
C ALA A 124 15.58 -6.44 -4.39
N PHE A 125 14.79 -7.00 -5.32
CA PHE A 125 14.33 -8.39 -5.28
C PHE A 125 15.30 -9.38 -5.93
N GLY A 126 16.40 -8.92 -6.55
CA GLY A 126 17.36 -9.79 -7.24
C GLY A 126 16.79 -10.48 -8.48
N LEU A 127 15.79 -9.88 -9.15
CA LEU A 127 15.11 -10.49 -10.29
C LEU A 127 15.74 -10.08 -11.61
N GLU A 128 16.39 -11.04 -12.26
CA GLU A 128 17.00 -10.87 -13.58
C GLU A 128 16.03 -11.22 -14.73
N ASN A 129 15.10 -12.15 -14.50
CA ASN A 129 14.12 -12.54 -15.51
C ASN A 129 12.99 -11.50 -15.60
N PRO A 130 12.71 -10.92 -16.78
CA PRO A 130 11.64 -9.95 -16.98
C PRO A 130 10.22 -10.52 -16.75
N GLU A 131 10.05 -11.85 -16.81
CA GLU A 131 8.77 -12.52 -16.57
C GLU A 131 8.48 -12.78 -15.09
N GLU A 132 9.50 -12.68 -14.22
CA GLU A 132 9.30 -12.85 -12.77
C GLU A 132 8.66 -11.61 -12.17
N VAL A 133 7.58 -11.80 -11.40
CA VAL A 133 6.90 -10.71 -10.70
C VAL A 133 7.39 -10.66 -9.25
N PRO A 134 7.89 -9.50 -8.75
CA PRO A 134 8.23 -9.31 -7.35
C PRO A 134 7.02 -9.64 -6.45
N SER A 135 7.26 -10.34 -5.35
CA SER A 135 6.22 -10.66 -4.36
C SER A 135 6.55 -9.97 -3.04
N PHE A 136 5.92 -8.81 -2.82
CA PHE A 136 6.05 -8.05 -1.57
C PHE A 136 5.55 -8.86 -0.38
N ASP A 137 6.20 -8.70 0.77
CA ASP A 137 5.78 -9.38 2.00
C ASP A 137 4.49 -8.75 2.54
N LEU A 138 4.38 -7.42 2.44
CA LEU A 138 3.20 -6.66 2.83
C LEU A 138 3.01 -5.44 1.93
N LEU A 139 1.79 -5.20 1.46
CA LEU A 139 1.38 -3.93 0.88
C LEU A 139 0.32 -3.28 1.77
N ILE A 140 0.61 -2.10 2.31
CA ILE A 140 -0.33 -1.28 3.07
C ILE A 140 -0.96 -0.28 2.11
N LEU A 141 -2.27 -0.43 1.89
CA LEU A 141 -3.02 0.24 0.84
C LEU A 141 -4.13 1.13 1.42
N GLY A 142 -4.29 2.31 0.83
CA GLY A 142 -5.39 3.23 1.14
C GLY A 142 -6.65 2.97 0.32
N ILE A 143 -7.80 3.40 0.84
CA ILE A 143 -9.08 3.44 0.11
C ILE A 143 -9.47 4.89 -0.11
N GLY A 144 -9.53 5.33 -1.36
CA GLY A 144 -10.05 6.64 -1.72
C GLY A 144 -11.57 6.77 -1.53
N PRO A 145 -12.13 7.99 -1.45
CA PRO A 145 -13.57 8.21 -1.33
C PRO A 145 -14.40 7.77 -2.56
N ASP A 146 -13.72 7.48 -3.68
CA ASP A 146 -14.21 6.92 -4.95
C ASP A 146 -13.79 5.44 -5.12
N GLY A 147 -13.21 4.82 -4.10
CA GLY A 147 -12.80 3.41 -4.11
C GLY A 147 -11.48 3.13 -4.84
N HIS A 148 -10.73 4.18 -5.23
CA HIS A 148 -9.38 4.01 -5.74
C HIS A 148 -8.45 3.44 -4.66
N THR A 149 -7.40 2.74 -5.08
CA THR A 149 -6.27 2.32 -4.24
C THR A 149 -4.98 2.58 -5.00
N ALA A 150 -3.89 2.87 -4.29
CA ALA A 150 -2.68 3.45 -4.89
C ALA A 150 -3.10 4.65 -5.78
N SER A 151 -2.72 4.65 -7.06
CA SER A 151 -3.30 5.58 -8.05
C SER A 151 -4.11 4.88 -9.14
N LEU A 152 -4.76 3.76 -8.81
CA LEU A 152 -5.68 3.05 -9.68
C LEU A 152 -7.11 3.61 -9.50
N PHE A 153 -7.58 4.40 -10.45
CA PHE A 153 -8.87 5.11 -10.37
C PHE A 153 -10.02 4.37 -11.08
N PRO A 154 -11.27 4.51 -10.60
CA PRO A 154 -12.45 3.95 -11.28
C PRO A 154 -12.53 4.36 -12.75
N GLY A 155 -12.80 3.39 -13.63
CA GLY A 155 -12.93 3.63 -15.08
C GLY A 155 -11.63 3.97 -15.81
N HIS A 156 -10.49 4.07 -15.12
CA HIS A 156 -9.22 4.37 -15.76
C HIS A 156 -8.69 3.15 -16.55
N PRO A 157 -8.11 3.34 -17.77
CA PRO A 157 -7.62 2.22 -18.59
C PRO A 157 -6.59 1.32 -17.90
N LEU A 158 -5.85 1.86 -16.92
CA LEU A 158 -4.85 1.14 -16.14
C LEU A 158 -5.43 -0.04 -15.34
N LEU A 159 -6.73 -0.06 -15.04
CA LEU A 159 -7.39 -1.23 -14.42
C LEU A 159 -7.37 -2.47 -15.34
N GLY A 160 -7.25 -2.25 -16.65
CA GLY A 160 -7.12 -3.30 -17.65
C GLY A 160 -5.69 -3.82 -17.86
N GLU A 161 -4.67 -3.21 -17.24
CA GLU A 161 -3.27 -3.61 -17.39
C GLU A 161 -3.01 -5.00 -16.80
N LYS A 162 -2.25 -5.83 -17.52
CA LYS A 162 -2.00 -7.24 -17.18
C LYS A 162 -0.52 -7.62 -17.12
N LYS A 163 0.38 -6.75 -17.58
CA LYS A 163 1.81 -7.02 -17.75
C LYS A 163 2.68 -6.04 -16.98
N LYS A 164 2.45 -4.73 -17.12
CA LYS A 164 3.28 -3.73 -16.43
C LYS A 164 3.14 -3.89 -14.93
N LEU A 165 4.25 -3.76 -14.19
CA LEU A 165 4.27 -3.83 -12.73
C LEU A 165 4.13 -2.44 -12.12
N ILE A 166 4.81 -1.46 -12.73
CA ILE A 166 4.72 -0.04 -12.41
C ILE A 166 4.20 0.71 -13.63
N ALA A 167 3.31 1.68 -13.41
CA ALA A 167 2.77 2.50 -14.48
C ALA A 167 2.86 4.00 -14.18
N PRO A 168 3.15 4.82 -15.20
CA PRO A 168 2.93 6.26 -15.14
C PRO A 168 1.45 6.59 -15.34
N ILE A 169 1.02 7.69 -14.73
CA ILE A 169 -0.26 8.34 -14.96
C ILE A 169 0.04 9.81 -15.21
N GLU A 170 -0.31 10.32 -16.38
CA GLU A 170 -0.04 11.73 -16.73
C GLU A 170 -1.18 12.67 -16.33
N ASN A 171 -2.40 12.14 -16.26
CA ASN A 171 -3.65 12.88 -16.16
C ASN A 171 -4.59 12.27 -15.11
N SER A 172 -4.10 12.08 -13.88
CA SER A 172 -4.93 11.61 -12.78
C SER A 172 -6.19 12.49 -12.64
N PRO A 173 -7.37 11.91 -12.39
CA PRO A 173 -8.59 12.68 -12.13
C PRO A 173 -8.53 13.46 -10.80
N LYS A 174 -7.46 13.28 -10.01
CA LYS A 174 -7.21 14.02 -8.77
C LYS A 174 -5.85 14.72 -8.82
N PRO A 175 -5.76 15.98 -8.39
CA PRO A 175 -4.46 16.65 -8.29
C PRO A 175 -3.56 15.96 -7.26
N PRO A 176 -2.23 16.01 -7.42
CA PRO A 176 -1.50 16.34 -8.65
C PRO A 176 -1.73 15.30 -9.77
N PRO A 177 -1.70 15.72 -11.06
CA PRO A 177 -2.08 14.85 -12.17
C PRO A 177 -1.06 13.75 -12.49
N LYS A 178 0.24 14.03 -12.31
CA LYS A 178 1.31 13.09 -12.62
C LYS A 178 1.61 12.17 -11.43
N ARG A 179 1.51 10.85 -11.64
CA ARG A 179 1.68 9.84 -10.60
C ARG A 179 2.42 8.61 -11.14
N VAL A 180 3.18 7.95 -10.29
CA VAL A 180 3.74 6.61 -10.53
C VAL A 180 3.04 5.65 -9.59
N THR A 181 2.59 4.49 -10.07
CA THR A 181 1.78 3.56 -9.27
C THR A 181 2.17 2.10 -9.52
N MET A 182 2.06 1.29 -8.48
CA MET A 182 1.94 -0.16 -8.64
C MET A 182 0.61 -0.48 -9.35
N THR A 183 0.67 -1.47 -10.23
CA THR A 183 -0.50 -1.96 -10.98
C THR A 183 -1.11 -3.19 -10.29
N LEU A 184 -2.31 -3.61 -10.72
CA LEU A 184 -2.95 -4.82 -10.19
C LEU A 184 -2.08 -6.09 -10.33
N PRO A 185 -1.36 -6.34 -11.45
CA PRO A 185 -0.41 -7.45 -11.54
C PRO A 185 0.60 -7.52 -10.38
N LEU A 186 1.18 -6.37 -9.99
CA LEU A 186 2.15 -6.34 -8.89
C LEU A 186 1.45 -6.45 -7.52
N ILE A 187 0.37 -5.68 -7.31
CA ILE A 187 -0.39 -5.68 -6.06
C ILE A 187 -0.91 -7.09 -5.73
N ASN A 188 -1.52 -7.77 -6.72
CA ASN A 188 -2.10 -9.10 -6.52
C ASN A 188 -1.05 -10.23 -6.47
N ASN A 189 0.24 -9.92 -6.62
CA ASN A 189 1.33 -10.87 -6.41
C ASN A 189 1.96 -10.76 -5.00
N ALA A 190 1.52 -9.81 -4.18
CA ALA A 190 1.98 -9.69 -2.80
C ALA A 190 1.50 -10.85 -1.92
N LYS A 191 2.29 -11.18 -0.89
CA LYS A 191 1.94 -12.18 0.13
C LYS A 191 0.78 -11.69 1.01
N VAL A 192 0.76 -10.40 1.34
CA VAL A 192 -0.33 -9.76 2.11
C VAL A 192 -0.66 -8.39 1.50
N CYS A 193 -1.94 -8.12 1.27
CA CYS A 193 -2.46 -6.78 1.02
C CYS A 193 -3.32 -6.37 2.23
N LEU A 194 -2.98 -5.28 2.89
CA LEU A 194 -3.67 -4.74 4.05
C LEU A 194 -4.28 -3.39 3.70
N PHE A 195 -5.59 -3.25 3.85
CA PHE A 195 -6.30 -2.00 3.75
C PHE A 195 -6.65 -1.44 5.13
N GLY A 196 -6.38 -0.16 5.37
CA GLY A 196 -6.85 0.56 6.55
C GLY A 196 -7.98 1.53 6.23
N ALA A 197 -9.04 1.51 7.03
CA ALA A 197 -10.19 2.39 6.90
C ALA A 197 -10.56 3.03 8.25
N GLN A 198 -10.32 4.34 8.37
CA GLN A 198 -10.64 5.11 9.57
C GLN A 198 -11.64 6.22 9.27
N GLY A 199 -12.57 6.41 10.21
CA GLY A 199 -13.57 7.47 10.24
C GLY A 199 -14.84 7.16 9.44
N ARG A 200 -15.95 7.74 9.89
CA ARG A 200 -17.28 7.58 9.28
C ARG A 200 -17.35 7.85 7.77
N GLY A 201 -16.51 8.75 7.26
CA GLY A 201 -16.45 9.06 5.83
C GLY A 201 -16.08 7.86 4.93
N LYS A 202 -15.56 6.76 5.50
CA LYS A 202 -15.25 5.52 4.78
C LYS A 202 -16.39 4.52 4.73
N ALA A 203 -17.45 4.68 5.55
CA ALA A 203 -18.43 3.63 5.80
C ALA A 203 -19.09 3.06 4.54
N GLU A 204 -19.64 3.94 3.70
CA GLU A 204 -20.31 3.54 2.46
C GLU A 204 -19.33 2.88 1.48
N MET A 205 -18.15 3.47 1.32
CA MET A 205 -17.15 2.96 0.39
C MET A 205 -16.61 1.59 0.84
N LEU A 206 -16.33 1.44 2.14
CA LEU A 206 -15.85 0.19 2.69
C LEU A 206 -16.90 -0.92 2.52
N LYS A 207 -18.18 -0.64 2.81
CA LYS A 207 -19.28 -1.59 2.58
C LYS A 207 -19.33 -2.05 1.12
N ARG A 208 -19.26 -1.12 0.17
CA ARG A 208 -19.27 -1.44 -1.27
C ARG A 208 -18.12 -2.36 -1.68
N ILE A 209 -16.94 -2.19 -1.07
CA ILE A 209 -15.75 -2.99 -1.35
C ILE A 209 -15.84 -4.37 -0.71
N VAL A 210 -16.17 -4.46 0.58
CA VAL A 210 -16.05 -5.71 1.34
C VAL A 210 -17.33 -6.56 1.31
N ALA A 211 -18.50 -5.93 1.42
CA ALA A 211 -19.79 -6.62 1.50
C ALA A 211 -20.45 -6.75 0.12
N ASP A 212 -20.59 -5.63 -0.61
CA ASP A 212 -21.26 -5.65 -1.92
C ASP A 212 -20.35 -6.18 -3.04
N ARG A 213 -19.03 -6.21 -2.81
CA ARG A 213 -18.00 -6.68 -3.75
C ARG A 213 -18.12 -5.98 -5.12
N ASP A 214 -18.37 -4.67 -5.11
CA ASP A 214 -18.55 -3.86 -6.32
C ASP A 214 -17.27 -3.83 -7.17
N SER A 215 -17.28 -4.57 -8.28
CA SER A 215 -16.13 -4.73 -9.17
C SER A 215 -15.83 -3.51 -10.03
N SER A 216 -16.66 -2.46 -9.98
CA SER A 216 -16.32 -1.16 -10.60
C SER A 216 -15.26 -0.38 -9.81
N LEU A 217 -15.05 -0.76 -8.54
CA LEU A 217 -14.13 -0.11 -7.62
C LEU A 217 -12.73 -0.76 -7.67
N PRO A 218 -11.66 0.01 -7.89
CA PRO A 218 -10.29 -0.51 -7.93
C PRO A 218 -9.87 -1.30 -6.69
N ALA A 219 -10.24 -0.85 -5.48
CA ALA A 219 -9.91 -1.56 -4.25
C ALA A 219 -10.53 -2.98 -4.18
N THR A 220 -11.70 -3.19 -4.78
CA THR A 220 -12.34 -4.52 -4.88
C THR A 220 -11.55 -5.47 -5.79
N LEU A 221 -10.79 -4.94 -6.75
CA LEU A 221 -9.97 -5.72 -7.69
C LEU A 221 -8.65 -6.20 -7.09
N VAL A 222 -8.32 -5.76 -5.86
CA VAL A 222 -7.20 -6.31 -5.10
C VAL A 222 -7.62 -7.67 -4.56
N ASP A 223 -7.04 -8.72 -5.14
CA ASP A 223 -7.34 -10.12 -4.88
C ASP A 223 -6.03 -10.94 -4.98
N PRO A 224 -5.17 -10.89 -3.95
CA PRO A 224 -3.88 -11.57 -3.96
C PRO A 224 -4.06 -13.10 -3.88
N SER A 225 -4.38 -13.76 -4.99
CA SER A 225 -4.84 -15.17 -5.04
C SER A 225 -3.96 -16.22 -4.35
N LYS A 226 -2.67 -15.94 -4.15
CA LYS A 226 -1.71 -16.82 -3.43
C LYS A 226 -1.37 -16.31 -2.03
N GLY A 227 -1.97 -15.20 -1.61
CA GLY A 227 -1.69 -14.49 -0.38
C GLY A 227 -2.93 -14.24 0.46
N GLU A 228 -2.84 -13.20 1.28
CA GLU A 228 -3.87 -12.75 2.21
C GLU A 228 -4.34 -11.33 1.87
N LEU A 229 -5.63 -11.10 2.01
CA LEU A 229 -6.25 -9.78 1.92
C LEU A 229 -6.88 -9.42 3.25
N ILE A 230 -6.35 -8.39 3.89
CA ILE A 230 -6.74 -7.94 5.21
C ILE A 230 -7.40 -6.57 5.10
N PHE A 231 -8.51 -6.39 5.80
CA PHE A 231 -9.10 -5.07 6.06
C PHE A 231 -9.05 -4.80 7.56
N VAL A 232 -8.55 -3.64 7.94
CA VAL A 232 -8.59 -3.11 9.30
C VAL A 232 -9.47 -1.87 9.29
N ALA A 233 -10.55 -1.88 10.08
CA ALA A 233 -11.49 -0.78 10.13
C ALA A 233 -11.84 -0.39 11.56
N CYS A 234 -11.97 0.91 11.82
CA CYS A 234 -12.60 1.38 13.05
C CYS A 234 -14.12 1.20 12.96
N ASP A 235 -14.82 1.25 14.09
CA ASP A 235 -16.26 1.00 14.19
C ASP A 235 -17.07 1.97 13.34
N GLU A 236 -16.66 3.25 13.27
CA GLU A 236 -17.31 4.22 12.40
C GLU A 236 -17.15 3.88 10.90
N ALA A 237 -15.97 3.41 10.49
CA ALA A 237 -15.74 3.00 9.11
C ALA A 237 -16.42 1.67 8.78
N ALA A 238 -16.65 0.82 9.78
CA ALA A 238 -17.34 -0.46 9.64
C ALA A 238 -18.85 -0.38 9.93
N SER A 239 -19.41 0.81 10.17
CA SER A 239 -20.75 0.98 10.72
C SER A 239 -21.89 0.44 9.85
N LEU A 240 -21.62 0.20 8.57
CA LEU A 240 -22.59 -0.33 7.59
C LEU A 240 -22.32 -1.80 7.20
N ILE A 241 -21.36 -2.45 7.87
CA ILE A 241 -21.00 -3.84 7.64
C ILE A 241 -21.54 -4.65 8.81
N GLU A 242 -22.38 -5.63 8.53
CA GLU A 242 -22.92 -6.56 9.53
C GLU A 242 -22.08 -7.84 9.55
N GLY A 243 -21.78 -8.35 10.75
CA GLY A 243 -21.03 -9.60 10.92
C GLY A 243 -19.61 -9.57 10.33
N ASP A 244 -19.12 -10.76 9.96
CA ASP A 244 -17.89 -10.95 9.22
C ASP A 244 -18.20 -10.94 7.72
N PRO A 245 -17.68 -9.97 6.92
CA PRO A 245 -17.90 -9.93 5.48
C PRO A 245 -17.14 -11.04 4.73
N PHE A 246 -16.24 -11.76 5.40
CA PHE A 246 -15.46 -12.86 4.82
C PHE A 246 -15.64 -14.16 5.62
N PRO A 247 -16.87 -14.67 5.76
CA PRO A 247 -17.10 -15.88 6.55
C PRO A 247 -16.29 -17.03 5.97
N ARG A 248 -15.54 -17.72 6.83
CA ARG A 248 -14.81 -18.93 6.42
C ARG A 248 -15.83 -19.99 6.02
N SER A 249 -15.85 -20.36 4.75
CA SER A 249 -16.59 -21.52 4.23
C SER A 249 -16.05 -22.82 4.79
#